data_AF-A0A942JI29-F1
#
_entry.id   AF-A0A942JI29-F1
#
_cell.length_a   1.000
_cell.length_b   1.000
_cell.length_c   1.000
_cell.angle_alpha   90.00
_cell.angle_beta   90.00
_cell.angle_gamma   90.00
#
_symmetry.space_group_name_H-M   'P 1'
#
loop_
_entity.id
_entity.type
_entity.pdbx_description
1 polymer ?
#
loop_
_entity_poly.entity_id
_entity_poly.type
_entity_poly.pdbx_seq_one_letter_code
_entity_poly.pdbx_strand_id
1 'polypeptide(L)' 'ARLMPDSLFISDLSLDETRFTVRGVTPTYALSAEFLKLLAGSEVFSAPTLSFLNSETGGHGFEITVQIRAVTAP' A
#
# COMPACT_ATOMS: atom_id res chain seq x y z
N ALA A 1 0.65 12.04 13.55
CA ALA A 1 -0.22 11.63 12.43
C ALA A 1 -0.37 10.11 12.49
N ARG A 2 -1.60 9.59 12.48
CA ARG A 2 -1.83 8.14 12.43
C ARG A 2 -1.64 7.72 10.97
N LEU A 3 -0.60 6.95 10.68
CA LEU A 3 -0.18 6.62 9.31
C LEU A 3 -1.07 5.55 8.65
N MET A 4 -1.93 4.87 9.41
CA MET A 4 -2.71 3.72 8.92
C MET A 4 -4.17 3.83 9.36
N PRO A 5 -5.14 3.53 8.47
CA PRO A 5 -6.54 3.38 8.86
C PRO A 5 -6.68 2.28 9.91
N ASP A 6 -7.52 2.49 10.92
CA ASP A 6 -7.73 1.60 12.06
C ASP A 6 -8.17 0.18 11.68
N SER A 7 -8.51 -0.02 10.41
CA SER A 7 -9.03 -1.27 9.86
C SER A 7 -8.18 -1.83 8.71
N LEU A 8 -6.94 -1.36 8.55
CA LEU A 8 -5.98 -1.90 7.60
C LEU A 8 -5.21 -3.06 8.26
N PHE A 9 -5.37 -4.27 7.76
CA PHE A 9 -4.54 -5.40 8.17
C PHE A 9 -3.51 -5.70 7.09
N ILE A 10 -2.22 -5.66 7.41
CA ILE A 10 -1.14 -6.03 6.50
C ILE A 10 -0.76 -7.49 6.75
N SER A 11 -0.81 -8.31 5.71
CA SER A 11 -0.45 -9.73 5.76
C SER A 11 0.97 -9.99 5.26
N ASP A 12 1.46 -9.17 4.32
CA ASP A 12 2.77 -9.36 3.70
C ASP A 12 3.39 -8.03 3.27
N LEU A 13 4.71 -7.93 3.43
CA LEU A 13 5.52 -6.79 3.05
C LEU A 13 6.75 -7.29 2.30
N SER A 14 6.95 -6.80 1.09
CA SER A 14 8.12 -7.10 0.28
C SER A 14 8.81 -5.82 -0.15
N LEU A 15 10.13 -5.78 0.00
CA LEU A 15 10.97 -4.66 -0.35
C LEU A 15 12.14 -5.17 -1.18
N ASP A 16 12.28 -4.66 -2.39
CA ASP A 16 13.49 -4.77 -3.20
C ASP A 16 14.19 -3.40 -3.32
N GLU A 17 15.30 -3.33 -4.05
CA GLU A 17 16.12 -2.12 -4.19
C GLU A 17 15.35 -0.89 -4.71
N THR A 18 14.27 -1.10 -5.47
CA THR A 18 13.56 -0.01 -6.17
C THR A 18 12.04 -0.06 -6.01
N ARG A 19 11.50 -1.09 -5.35
CA ARG A 19 10.07 -1.35 -5.28
C ARG A 19 9.69 -1.88 -3.91
N PHE A 20 8.57 -1.36 -3.42
CA PHE A 20 7.93 -1.79 -2.20
C PHE A 20 6.53 -2.31 -2.54
N THR A 21 6.20 -3.49 -2.03
CA THR A 21 4.90 -4.14 -2.21
C THR A 21 4.28 -4.43 -0.86
N VAL A 22 3.01 -4.07 -0.70
CA VAL A 22 2.21 -4.31 0.50
C VAL A 22 0.99 -5.12 0.13
N ARG A 23 0.76 -6.22 0.83
CA ARG A 23 -0.51 -6.95 0.74
C ARG A 23 -1.23 -6.91 2.07
N GLY A 24 -2.55 -6.94 1.98
CA GLY A 24 -3.36 -6.91 3.17
C GLY A 24 -4.84 -7.07 2.89
N VAL A 25 -5.62 -6.83 3.93
CA VAL A 25 -7.07 -6.92 3.93
C VAL A 25 -7.64 -5.64 4.53
N THR A 26 -8.73 -5.15 3.94
CA THR A 26 -9.50 -4.02 4.47
C THR A 26 -11.00 -4.34 4.54
N PRO A 27 -11.79 -3.67 5.41
CA PRO A 27 -13.23 -3.83 5.44
C PRO A 27 -13.96 -3.29 4.21
N THR A 28 -13.33 -2.39 3.44
CA THR A 28 -13.91 -1.84 2.20
C THR A 28 -12.81 -1.51 1.19
N TYR A 29 -13.09 -1.66 -0.10
CA TYR A 29 -12.17 -1.23 -1.17
C TYR A 29 -11.79 0.26 -1.10
N ALA A 30 -12.66 1.10 -0.53
CA ALA A 30 -12.38 2.52 -0.34
C ALA A 30 -11.16 2.75 0.58
N LEU A 31 -10.98 1.93 1.62
CA LEU A 31 -9.84 2.04 2.52
C LEU A 31 -8.52 1.70 1.82
N SER A 32 -8.51 0.72 0.91
CA SER A 32 -7.34 0.43 0.08
C SER A 32 -7.01 1.59 -0.87
N ALA A 33 -8.03 2.26 -1.42
CA ALA A 33 -7.83 3.45 -2.25
C ALA A 33 -7.30 4.65 -1.46
N GLU A 34 -7.76 4.88 -0.23
CA GLU A 34 -7.20 5.91 0.65
C GLU A 34 -5.74 5.61 1.02
N PHE A 35 -5.40 4.34 1.27
CA PHE A 35 -4.02 3.96 1.52
C PHE A 35 -3.12 4.19 0.29
N LEU A 36 -3.62 3.90 -0.91
CA LEU A 36 -2.92 4.23 -2.16
C LEU A 36 -2.67 5.74 -2.28
N LYS A 37 -3.65 6.59 -1.95
CA LYS A 37 -3.49 8.05 -1.98
C LYS A 37 -2.43 8.55 -1.01
N LEU A 38 -2.37 7.98 0.20
CA LEU A 38 -1.32 8.30 1.17
C LEU A 38 0.07 7.99 0.61
N LEU A 39 0.24 6.82 -0.03
CA LEU A 39 1.50 6.45 -0.66
C LEU A 39 1.81 7.32 -1.89
N ALA A 40 0.79 7.72 -2.66
CA ALA A 40 0.94 8.62 -3.81
C ALA A 40 1.40 10.03 -3.42
N GLY A 41 1.03 10.49 -2.22
CA GLY A 41 1.47 11.77 -1.65
C GLY A 41 2.85 11.74 -1.00
N SER A 42 3.49 10.57 -0.91
CA SER A 42 4.82 10.43 -0.29
C SER A 42 5.92 10.97 -1.21
N GLU A 43 6.86 11.71 -0.64
CA GLU A 43 8.09 12.12 -1.32
C GLU A 43 9.08 10.96 -1.53
N VAL A 44 8.88 9.83 -0.83
CA VAL A 44 9.74 8.64 -0.93
C VAL A 44 9.26 7.70 -2.03
N PHE A 45 7.97 7.73 -2.36
CA PHE A 45 7.36 6.77 -3.27
C PHE A 45 6.93 7.39 -4.60
N SER A 46 6.89 6.58 -5.64
CA SER A 46 6.40 6.93 -6.98
C SER A 46 5.64 5.77 -7.62
N ALA A 47 4.94 6.05 -8.71
CA ALA A 47 4.20 5.05 -9.49
C ALA A 47 3.34 4.07 -8.64
N PRO A 48 2.51 4.57 -7.72
CA PRO A 48 1.70 3.70 -6.89
C PRO A 48 0.63 2.99 -7.73
N THR A 49 0.49 1.69 -7.51
CA THR A 49 -0.49 0.84 -8.20
C THR A 49 -1.27 0.05 -7.17
N LEU A 50 -2.56 -0.17 -7.42
CA LEU A 50 -3.46 -0.93 -6.55
C LEU A 50 -4.11 -2.04 -7.37
N SER A 51 -3.99 -3.27 -6.87
CA SER A 51 -4.65 -4.45 -7.37
C SER A 51 -5.54 -5.02 -6.27
N PHE A 52 -6.76 -5.43 -6.62
CA PHE A 52 -7.62 -6.15 -5.69
C PHE A 52 -7.35 -7.65 -5.81
N LEU A 53 -7.13 -8.28 -4.66
CA LEU A 53 -6.94 -9.71 -4.56
C LEU A 53 -8.29 -10.37 -4.29
N ASN A 54 -8.38 -11.67 -4.55
CA ASN A 54 -9.57 -12.44 -4.19
C ASN A 54 -9.88 -12.25 -2.71
N SER A 55 -11.16 -12.01 -2.40
CA SER A 55 -11.62 -11.84 -1.03
C SER A 55 -11.48 -13.16 -0.28
N GLU A 56 -10.57 -13.22 0.70
CA GLU A 56 -10.63 -14.23 1.74
C GLU A 56 -11.71 -13.80 2.75
N THR A 57 -12.53 -14.75 3.19
CA THR A 57 -13.76 -14.55 3.97
C THR A 57 -13.65 -13.44 5.02
N GLY A 58 -14.45 -12.38 4.87
CA GLY A 58 -14.59 -11.30 5.85
C GLY A 58 -13.87 -9.99 5.53
N GLY A 59 -13.14 -9.89 4.41
CA GLY A 59 -12.56 -8.62 3.99
C GLY A 59 -12.14 -8.56 2.51
N HIS A 60 -11.65 -7.40 2.11
CA HIS A 60 -11.22 -7.08 0.76
C HIS A 60 -9.69 -7.13 0.69
N GLY A 61 -9.19 -8.19 0.06
CA GLY A 61 -7.77 -8.36 -0.21
C GLY A 61 -7.26 -7.28 -1.18
N PHE A 62 -6.08 -6.75 -0.91
CA PHE A 62 -5.41 -5.79 -1.79
C PHE A 62 -3.92 -6.08 -1.88
N GLU A 63 -3.33 -5.63 -2.98
CA GLU A 63 -1.90 -5.48 -3.17
C GLU A 63 -1.65 -4.05 -3.66
N ILE A 64 -0.75 -3.33 -2.99
CA ILE A 64 -0.24 -2.05 -3.45
C ILE A 64 1.25 -2.20 -3.75
N THR A 65 1.65 -1.79 -4.95
CA THR A 65 3.06 -1.72 -5.34
C THR A 65 3.43 -0.27 -5.62
N VAL A 66 4.54 0.18 -5.05
CA VAL A 66 5.13 1.50 -5.28
C VAL A 66 6.59 1.36 -5.67
N GLN A 67 7.10 2.32 -6.44
CA GLN A 67 8.52 2.50 -6.66
C GLN A 67 9.11 3.39 -5.57
N ILE A 68 10.37 3.15 -5.23
CA ILE A 68 11.14 3.97 -4.29
C ILE A 68 11.90 4.99 -5.12
N ARG A 69 11.67 6.27 -4.83
CA ARG A 69 12.48 7.33 -5.44
C ARG A 69 13.90 7.18 -4.93
N ALA A 70 14.87 7.25 -5.83
CA ALA A 70 16.26 7.36 -5.44
C ALA A 70 16.40 8.60 -4.55
N VAL A 71 16.63 8.38 -3.26
CA VAL A 71 16.94 9.47 -2.34
C VAL A 71 18.36 9.89 -2.69
N THR A 72 18.52 10.91 -3.53
CA THR A 72 19.79 11.62 -3.61
C THR A 72 20.00 12.25 -2.24
N ALA A 73 20.83 11.60 -1.43
CA ALA A 73 21.32 12.19 -0.19
C ALA A 73 22.00 13.53 -0.56
N PRO A 74 21.71 14.62 0.18
CA PRO A 74 22.38 15.90 -0.01
C PRO A 74 23.88 15.83 0.29
#